data_AF-A0A075AS18-F1
#
_entry.id   AF-A0A075AS18-F1
#
_cell.length_a   1.000
_cell.length_b   1.000
_cell.length_c   1.000
_cell.angle_alpha   90.00
_cell.angle_beta   90.00
_cell.angle_gamma   90.00
#
_symmetry.space_group_name_H-M   'P 1'
#
loop_
_entity.id
_entity.type
_entity.pdbx_description
1 polymer ?
#
loop_
_entity_poly.entity_id
_entity_poly.type
_entity_poly.pdbx_seq_one_letter_code
_entity_poly.pdbx_strand_id
1 'polypeptide(L)'
;MDSIYKEDNWFLYHYQKNLFMPNEFVEHIRMAVTEHNNDPKSVLVFSGGQTRMQAGPISEASSYYRISKLFPYNSTLNVFTEDYATDSFENLLFSICRFQQVTGQYPKRITVIGMYFKEKRFRELHAHALNLESLNYESPDLKLIDHNCLRQILGVVARHFQGKGQKEIPSEIGIPMLNLVRDMRI
;
A
#
# COMPACT_ATOMS: atom_id res chain seq x y z
N MET A 1 -15.64 -14.68 5.36
CA MET A 1 -14.28 -14.11 5.25
C MET A 1 -13.54 -14.70 4.07
N ASP A 2 -13.71 -16.00 3.75
CA ASP A 2 -12.97 -16.70 2.69
C ASP A 2 -13.02 -16.10 1.27
N SER A 3 -14.00 -15.24 0.96
CA SER A 3 -14.10 -14.59 -0.34
C SER A 3 -12.97 -13.60 -0.62
N ILE A 4 -12.46 -12.87 0.39
CA ILE A 4 -11.41 -11.86 0.18
C ILE A 4 -10.04 -12.47 -0.13
N TYR A 5 -9.90 -13.80 0.00
CA TYR A 5 -8.67 -14.52 -0.32
C TYR A 5 -8.71 -15.19 -1.71
N LYS A 6 -9.83 -15.13 -2.43
CA LYS A 6 -9.96 -15.71 -3.78
C LYS A 6 -9.47 -14.74 -4.83
N GLU A 7 -8.52 -15.15 -5.67
CA GLU A 7 -7.96 -14.29 -6.73
C GLU A 7 -9.00 -13.75 -7.70
N ASP A 8 -10.06 -14.50 -8.00
CA ASP A 8 -11.16 -14.06 -8.90
C ASP A 8 -11.91 -12.82 -8.38
N ASN A 9 -11.81 -12.53 -7.09
CA ASN A 9 -12.41 -11.34 -6.46
C ASN A 9 -11.47 -10.12 -6.48
N TRP A 10 -10.27 -10.27 -7.03
CA TRP A 10 -9.28 -9.21 -7.15
C TRP A 10 -8.96 -8.94 -8.60
N PHE A 11 -8.90 -7.66 -8.95
CA PHE A 11 -8.40 -7.27 -10.26
C PHE A 11 -6.86 -7.35 -10.28
N LEU A 12 -6.32 -8.51 -10.64
CA LEU A 12 -4.88 -8.78 -10.67
C LEU A 12 -4.30 -8.61 -12.09
N TYR A 13 -3.10 -8.05 -12.20
CA TYR A 13 -2.33 -8.14 -13.44
C TYR A 13 -2.01 -9.60 -13.76
N HIS A 14 -1.77 -9.90 -15.04
CA HIS A 14 -1.42 -11.26 -15.46
C HIS A 14 -0.22 -11.83 -14.69
N TYR A 15 0.77 -11.00 -14.37
CA TYR A 15 1.96 -11.37 -13.59
C TYR A 15 1.73 -11.39 -12.07
N GLN A 16 0.53 -11.04 -11.58
CA GLN A 16 0.12 -11.10 -10.18
C GLN A 16 -0.72 -12.35 -9.88
N LYS A 17 -1.18 -13.07 -10.91
CA LYS A 17 -2.02 -14.26 -10.74
C LYS A 17 -1.21 -15.47 -10.28
N ASN A 18 -1.83 -16.31 -9.46
CA ASN A 18 -1.28 -17.51 -8.83
C ASN A 18 -0.13 -17.23 -7.85
N LEU A 19 -0.13 -16.05 -7.21
CA LEU A 19 0.97 -15.58 -6.37
C LEU A 19 0.52 -15.19 -4.96
N PHE A 20 -0.66 -15.65 -4.53
CA PHE A 20 -1.23 -15.36 -3.21
C PHE A 20 -1.40 -13.85 -2.94
N MET A 21 -1.52 -13.04 -4.00
CA MET A 21 -1.66 -11.58 -3.91
C MET A 21 -2.85 -11.15 -3.04
N PRO A 22 -4.04 -11.80 -3.10
CA PRO A 22 -5.12 -11.51 -2.16
C PRO A 22 -4.70 -11.59 -0.70
N ASN A 23 -3.95 -12.62 -0.30
CA ASN A 23 -3.47 -12.79 1.07
C ASN A 23 -2.56 -11.63 1.47
N GLU A 24 -1.62 -11.28 0.61
CA GLU A 24 -0.70 -10.17 0.83
C GLU A 24 -1.47 -8.84 0.99
N PHE A 25 -2.45 -8.54 0.14
CA PHE A 25 -3.27 -7.33 0.27
C PHE A 25 -4.11 -7.30 1.55
N VAL A 26 -4.72 -8.43 1.89
CA VAL A 26 -5.55 -8.56 3.09
C VAL A 26 -4.71 -8.39 4.36
N GLU A 27 -3.49 -8.94 4.38
CA GLU A 27 -2.57 -8.79 5.51
C GLU A 27 -2.04 -7.36 5.66
N HIS A 28 -1.78 -6.65 4.56
CA HIS A 28 -1.50 -5.21 4.60
C HIS A 28 -2.63 -4.44 5.28
N ILE A 29 -3.88 -4.68 4.85
CA ILE A 29 -5.05 -4.02 5.42
C ILE A 29 -5.19 -4.37 6.90
N ARG A 30 -5.07 -5.65 7.27
CA ARG A 30 -5.14 -6.11 8.66
C ARG A 30 -4.09 -5.42 9.52
N MET A 31 -2.83 -5.38 9.07
CA MET A 31 -1.73 -4.74 9.77
C MET A 31 -1.97 -3.24 9.96
N ALA A 32 -2.48 -2.54 8.93
CA ALA A 32 -2.87 -1.13 9.06
C ALA A 32 -3.96 -0.89 10.10
N VAL A 33 -4.98 -1.74 10.15
CA VAL A 33 -6.02 -1.63 11.19
C VAL A 33 -5.44 -1.90 12.58
N THR A 34 -4.57 -2.91 12.72
CA THR A 34 -3.89 -3.20 13.98
C THR A 34 -3.03 -2.02 14.45
N GLU A 35 -2.20 -1.46 13.58
CA GLU A 35 -1.34 -0.32 13.92
C GLU A 35 -2.14 0.94 14.25
N HIS A 36 -3.28 1.16 13.57
CA HIS A 36 -4.22 2.24 13.87
C HIS A 36 -4.90 2.05 15.24
N ASN A 37 -5.27 0.83 15.59
CA ASN A 37 -5.88 0.53 16.89
C ASN A 37 -4.90 0.71 18.05
N ASN A 38 -3.62 0.39 17.83
CA ASN A 38 -2.55 0.55 18.81
C ASN A 38 -2.25 2.02 19.13
N ASP A 39 -2.61 2.93 18.23
CA ASP A 39 -2.46 4.37 18.40
C ASP A 39 -3.76 5.09 17.99
N PRO A 40 -4.74 5.23 18.90
CA PRO A 40 -6.04 5.84 18.59
C PRO A 40 -5.97 7.30 18.11
N LYS A 41 -4.83 7.98 18.30
CA LYS A 41 -4.60 9.35 17.83
C LYS A 41 -4.06 9.39 16.40
N SER A 42 -3.62 8.26 15.86
CA SER A 42 -3.17 8.18 14.49
C SER A 42 -4.31 8.38 13.50
N VAL A 43 -3.94 8.76 12.27
CA VAL A 43 -4.83 8.84 11.13
C VAL A 43 -4.42 7.75 10.15
N LEU A 44 -5.34 6.87 9.80
CA LEU A 44 -5.12 5.87 8.77
C LEU A 44 -5.60 6.42 7.43
N VAL A 45 -4.69 6.47 6.45
CA VAL A 45 -5.02 6.80 5.06
C VAL A 45 -4.81 5.55 4.20
N PHE A 46 -5.86 5.13 3.51
CA PHE A 46 -5.72 4.22 2.37
C PHE A 46 -5.50 5.07 1.13
N SER A 47 -4.43 4.85 0.38
CA SER A 47 -4.06 5.70 -0.76
C SER A 47 -3.81 4.86 -2.01
N GLY A 48 -4.30 5.34 -3.14
CA GLY A 48 -4.27 4.64 -4.42
C GLY A 48 -5.52 4.92 -5.24
N GLY A 49 -5.32 5.36 -6.47
CA GLY A 49 -6.36 5.85 -7.35
C GLY A 49 -6.99 4.81 -8.26
N GLN A 50 -7.76 5.29 -9.23
CA GLN A 50 -8.39 4.47 -10.27
C GLN A 50 -7.38 4.21 -11.39
N THR A 51 -6.47 3.27 -11.16
CA THR A 51 -5.39 2.96 -12.10
C THR A 51 -5.86 2.05 -13.26
N ARG A 52 -7.10 1.52 -13.21
CA ARG A 52 -7.57 0.50 -14.14
C ARG A 52 -9.03 0.69 -14.53
N MET A 53 -9.27 0.97 -15.81
CA MET A 53 -10.63 1.11 -16.36
C MET A 53 -11.49 -0.14 -16.13
N GLN A 54 -10.89 -1.34 -16.20
CA GLN A 54 -11.61 -2.61 -16.04
C GLN A 54 -12.05 -2.89 -14.60
N ALA A 55 -11.46 -2.21 -13.60
CA ALA A 55 -11.88 -2.32 -12.20
C ALA A 55 -13.15 -1.49 -11.90
N GLY A 56 -13.66 -0.74 -12.89
CA GLY A 56 -14.80 0.16 -12.73
C GLY A 56 -14.42 1.43 -11.96
N PRO A 57 -15.42 2.21 -11.49
CA PRO A 57 -15.21 3.50 -10.84
C PRO A 57 -14.78 3.37 -9.38
N ILE A 58 -13.93 2.38 -9.06
CA ILE A 58 -13.48 2.09 -7.71
C ILE A 58 -11.95 2.21 -7.68
N SER A 59 -11.46 3.09 -6.81
CA SER A 59 -10.02 3.23 -6.56
C SER A 59 -9.48 2.08 -5.72
N GLU A 60 -8.17 1.89 -5.75
CA GLU A 60 -7.48 0.93 -4.88
C GLU A 60 -7.72 1.28 -3.39
N ALA A 61 -7.62 2.57 -3.02
CA ALA A 61 -7.87 3.06 -1.68
C ALA A 61 -9.29 2.75 -1.17
N SER A 62 -10.30 3.03 -1.99
CA SER A 62 -11.70 2.75 -1.65
C SER A 62 -11.96 1.25 -1.50
N SER A 63 -11.31 0.41 -2.30
CA SER A 63 -11.40 -1.05 -2.18
C SER A 63 -10.80 -1.52 -0.86
N TYR A 64 -9.63 -1.01 -0.49
CA TYR A 64 -8.97 -1.34 0.78
C TYR A 64 -9.80 -0.90 1.98
N TYR A 65 -10.35 0.32 1.97
CA TYR A 65 -11.23 0.79 3.04
C TYR A 65 -12.47 -0.09 3.21
N ARG A 66 -13.07 -0.58 2.12
CA ARG A 66 -14.23 -1.49 2.20
C ARG A 66 -13.85 -2.82 2.85
N ILE A 67 -12.71 -3.40 2.46
CA ILE A 67 -12.21 -4.64 3.06
C ILE A 67 -11.79 -4.42 4.50
N SER A 68 -11.25 -3.24 4.84
CA SER A 68 -10.79 -2.95 6.19
C SER A 68 -11.90 -3.00 7.24
N LYS A 69 -13.15 -2.71 6.85
CA LYS A 69 -14.34 -2.85 7.70
C LYS A 69 -14.62 -4.27 8.18
N LEU A 70 -13.97 -5.28 7.60
CA LEU A 70 -14.06 -6.67 8.05
C LEU A 70 -13.17 -6.95 9.28
N PHE A 71 -12.26 -6.04 9.62
CA PHE A 71 -11.37 -6.14 10.77
C PHE A 71 -11.88 -5.30 11.96
N PRO A 72 -11.53 -5.69 13.19
CA PRO A 72 -12.00 -4.98 14.38
C PRO A 72 -11.34 -3.61 14.47
N TYR A 73 -12.11 -2.53 14.29
CA TYR A 73 -11.68 -1.16 14.58
C TYR A 73 -12.08 -0.75 15.99
N ASN A 74 -11.17 -0.10 16.73
CA ASN A 74 -11.53 0.64 17.94
C ASN A 74 -12.37 1.87 17.59
N SER A 75 -12.02 2.56 16.51
CA SER A 75 -12.77 3.68 15.93
C SER A 75 -12.41 3.85 14.46
N THR A 76 -13.40 4.29 13.65
CA THR A 76 -13.19 4.60 12.23
C THR A 76 -13.20 6.10 11.93
N LEU A 77 -13.28 6.96 12.96
CA LEU A 77 -13.33 8.41 12.79
C LEU A 77 -12.08 9.00 12.11
N ASN A 78 -10.93 8.39 12.37
CA ASN A 78 -9.63 8.82 11.84
C ASN A 78 -9.15 7.91 10.70
N VAL A 79 -10.07 7.38 9.89
CA VAL A 79 -9.75 6.49 8.76
C VAL A 79 -10.29 7.09 7.47
N PHE A 80 -9.41 7.40 6.53
CA PHE A 80 -9.72 8.11 5.30
C PHE A 80 -9.18 7.40 4.06
N THR A 81 -9.72 7.76 2.91
CA THR A 81 -9.17 7.40 1.60
C THR A 81 -8.51 8.61 0.93
N GLU A 82 -7.53 8.31 0.07
CA GLU A 82 -6.92 9.17 -0.92
C GLU A 82 -7.00 8.43 -2.25
N ASP A 83 -7.81 8.93 -3.19
CA ASP A 83 -8.30 8.17 -4.35
C ASP A 83 -7.68 8.60 -5.69
N TYR A 84 -6.57 9.34 -5.69
CA TYR A 84 -5.94 9.91 -6.88
C TYR A 84 -4.54 9.40 -7.18
N ALA A 85 -3.79 8.91 -6.19
CA ALA A 85 -2.41 8.48 -6.42
C ALA A 85 -2.31 7.37 -7.49
N THR A 86 -1.52 7.62 -8.53
CA THR A 86 -1.31 6.70 -9.65
C THR A 86 -0.02 5.90 -9.55
N ASP A 87 0.94 6.38 -8.76
CA ASP A 87 2.22 5.71 -8.53
C ASP A 87 2.63 5.72 -7.06
N SER A 88 3.79 5.12 -6.77
CA SER A 88 4.24 4.97 -5.40
C SER A 88 4.75 6.22 -4.69
N PHE A 89 5.18 7.22 -5.44
CA PHE A 89 5.62 8.49 -4.90
C PHE A 89 4.40 9.36 -4.56
N GLU A 90 3.44 9.45 -5.48
CA GLU A 90 2.15 10.14 -5.29
C GLU A 90 1.40 9.57 -4.10
N ASN A 91 1.44 8.26 -3.94
CA ASN A 91 0.89 7.55 -2.80
C ASN A 91 1.36 8.16 -1.46
N LEU A 92 2.67 8.37 -1.30
CA LEU A 92 3.22 9.01 -0.09
C LEU A 92 2.85 10.48 -0.01
N LEU A 93 3.08 11.25 -1.08
CA LEU A 93 2.84 12.69 -1.13
C LEU A 93 1.36 13.04 -0.89
N PHE A 94 0.45 12.39 -1.60
CA PHE A 94 -0.99 12.66 -1.48
C PHE A 94 -1.54 12.18 -0.15
N SER A 95 -0.97 11.13 0.46
CA SER A 95 -1.35 10.75 1.83
C SER A 95 -0.95 11.82 2.86
N ILE A 96 0.22 12.45 2.70
CA ILE A 96 0.63 13.59 3.52
C ILE A 96 -0.32 14.79 3.32
N CYS A 97 -0.68 15.10 2.07
CA CYS A 97 -1.66 16.14 1.77
C CYS A 97 -3.04 15.80 2.36
N ARG A 98 -3.47 14.55 2.26
CA ARG A 98 -4.76 14.08 2.79
C ARG A 98 -4.80 14.17 4.31
N PHE A 99 -3.71 13.82 4.98
CA PHE A 99 -3.55 14.02 6.41
C PHE A 99 -3.69 15.50 6.78
N GLN A 100 -3.04 16.40 6.05
CA GLN A 100 -3.15 17.85 6.29
C GLN A 100 -4.57 18.37 6.08
N GLN A 101 -5.28 17.88 5.07
CA GLN A 101 -6.68 18.26 4.81
C GLN A 101 -7.62 17.89 5.96
N VAL A 102 -7.43 16.71 6.57
CA VAL A 102 -8.35 16.21 7.60
C VAL A 102 -7.97 16.62 9.02
N THR A 103 -6.71 17.00 9.27
CA THR A 103 -6.21 17.39 10.60
C THR A 103 -5.83 18.86 10.73
N GLY A 104 -5.59 19.56 9.62
CA GLY A 104 -5.07 20.92 9.59
C GLY A 104 -3.55 21.05 9.82
N GLN A 105 -2.84 19.93 10.03
CA GLN A 105 -1.39 19.92 10.29
C GLN A 105 -0.68 18.90 9.40
N TYR A 106 0.61 19.09 9.14
CA TYR A 106 1.42 18.06 8.48
C TYR A 106 1.83 16.97 9.48
N PRO A 107 1.94 15.70 9.04
CA PRO A 107 2.30 14.60 9.93
C PRO A 107 3.76 14.72 10.39
N LYS A 108 4.00 14.47 11.68
CA LYS A 108 5.36 14.47 12.25
C LYS A 108 6.06 13.12 12.16
N ARG A 109 5.33 12.03 11.98
CA ARG A 109 5.88 10.65 11.91
C ARG A 109 5.11 9.83 10.90
N ILE A 110 5.77 9.25 9.90
CA ILE A 110 5.08 8.49 8.87
C ILE A 110 5.45 7.01 9.00
N THR A 111 4.46 6.11 8.94
CA THR A 111 4.67 4.65 8.89
C THR A 111 3.96 4.10 7.67
N VAL A 112 4.69 3.85 6.60
CA VAL A 112 4.14 3.20 5.40
C VAL A 112 4.00 1.71 5.67
N ILE A 113 2.85 1.12 5.33
CA ILE A 113 2.63 -0.33 5.39
C ILE A 113 2.49 -0.81 3.95
N GLY A 114 3.38 -1.65 3.46
CA GLY A 114 3.32 -2.11 2.08
C GLY A 114 4.31 -3.22 1.77
N MET A 115 4.36 -3.60 0.49
CA MET A 115 5.19 -4.71 0.01
C MET A 115 6.65 -4.58 0.45
N TYR A 116 7.23 -5.63 1.05
CA TYR A 116 8.60 -5.60 1.58
C TYR A 116 9.64 -5.07 0.58
N PHE A 117 9.57 -5.44 -0.70
CA PHE A 117 10.58 -5.04 -1.70
C PHE A 117 10.54 -3.55 -2.06
N LYS A 118 9.49 -2.82 -1.66
CA LYS A 118 9.37 -1.37 -1.89
C LYS A 118 10.01 -0.55 -0.76
N GLU A 119 10.35 -1.16 0.37
CA GLU A 119 10.90 -0.47 1.54
C GLU A 119 12.08 0.45 1.17
N LYS A 120 13.08 -0.11 0.48
CA LYS A 120 14.28 0.64 0.09
C LYS A 120 13.93 1.90 -0.70
N ARG A 121 13.04 1.79 -1.69
CA ARG A 121 12.59 2.91 -2.52
C ARG A 121 11.89 3.98 -1.69
N PHE A 122 11.03 3.60 -0.75
CA PHE A 122 10.34 4.56 0.10
C PHE A 122 11.29 5.32 1.02
N ARG A 123 12.21 4.61 1.68
CA ARG A 123 13.15 5.21 2.62
C ARG A 123 14.23 6.04 1.94
N GLU A 124 14.80 5.54 0.85
CA GLU A 124 15.98 6.17 0.23
C GLU A 124 15.63 7.17 -0.88
N LEU A 125 14.51 6.98 -1.59
CA LEU A 125 14.13 7.84 -2.72
C LEU A 125 12.96 8.76 -2.35
N HIS A 126 11.82 8.20 -1.96
CA HIS A 126 10.61 9.00 -1.75
C HIS A 126 10.71 9.92 -0.54
N ALA A 127 11.17 9.40 0.59
CA ALA A 127 11.35 10.20 1.80
C ALA A 127 12.38 11.32 1.60
N HIS A 128 13.48 11.03 0.89
CA HIS A 128 14.50 12.02 0.55
C HIS A 128 13.94 13.10 -0.38
N ALA A 129 13.20 12.72 -1.43
CA ALA A 129 12.60 13.67 -2.37
C ALA A 129 11.56 14.60 -1.71
N LEU A 130 10.90 14.13 -0.65
CA LEU A 130 9.95 14.92 0.16
C LEU A 130 10.59 15.61 1.37
N ASN A 131 11.92 15.51 1.53
CA ASN A 131 12.67 16.07 2.65
C ASN A 131 12.11 15.65 4.03
N LEU A 132 11.71 14.38 4.15
CA LEU A 132 11.23 13.81 5.41
C LEU A 132 12.42 13.43 6.30
N GLU A 133 12.40 13.88 7.57
CA GLU A 133 13.44 13.55 8.55
C GLU A 133 13.51 12.04 8.84
N SER A 134 12.34 11.38 8.87
CA SER A 134 12.25 9.94 9.05
C SER A 134 10.94 9.39 8.48
N LEU A 135 11.02 8.17 7.94
CA LEU A 135 9.87 7.38 7.48
C LEU A 135 10.07 5.96 7.95
N ASN A 136 9.11 5.44 8.71
CA ASN A 136 9.03 4.02 9.03
C ASN A 136 8.37 3.29 7.87
N TYR A 137 8.85 2.08 7.61
CA TYR A 137 8.26 1.18 6.62
C TYR A 137 8.08 -0.17 7.28
N GLU A 138 6.87 -0.70 7.16
CA GLU A 138 6.49 -1.99 7.70
C GLU A 138 5.87 -2.83 6.59
N SER A 139 6.13 -4.13 6.62
CA SER A 139 5.54 -5.12 5.72
C SER A 139 5.07 -6.28 6.59
N PRO A 140 3.89 -6.86 6.32
CA PRO A 140 3.50 -8.11 6.95
C PRO A 140 4.59 -9.16 6.76
N ASP A 141 4.88 -9.92 7.82
CA ASP A 141 5.86 -11.00 7.78
C ASP A 141 5.26 -12.21 7.04
N LEU A 142 5.14 -12.08 5.72
CA LEU A 142 4.71 -13.15 4.83
C LEU A 142 5.92 -13.97 4.36
N LYS A 143 6.77 -14.41 5.29
CA LYS A 143 7.82 -15.44 5.11
C LYS A 143 7.32 -16.74 4.45
N LEU A 144 6.02 -16.85 4.19
CA LEU A 144 5.31 -17.96 3.54
C LEU A 144 4.86 -17.67 2.10
N ILE A 145 5.18 -16.52 1.50
CA ILE A 145 5.32 -16.47 0.05
C ILE A 145 6.58 -17.27 -0.24
N ASP A 146 6.40 -18.54 -0.61
CA ASP A 146 7.46 -19.47 -1.04
C ASP A 146 8.56 -18.66 -1.73
N HIS A 147 9.82 -18.81 -1.32
CA HIS A 147 10.95 -18.17 -2.01
C HIS A 147 10.88 -18.39 -3.53
N ASN A 148 10.24 -19.46 -4.00
CA ASN A 148 9.91 -19.66 -5.41
C ASN A 148 8.83 -18.72 -5.95
N CYS A 149 7.75 -18.43 -5.21
CA CYS A 149 6.75 -17.43 -5.57
C CYS A 149 7.39 -16.04 -5.62
N LEU A 150 8.23 -15.67 -4.65
CA LEU A 150 9.00 -14.43 -4.66
C LEU A 150 9.97 -14.35 -5.86
N ARG A 151 10.71 -15.43 -6.15
CA ARG A 151 11.56 -15.56 -7.33
C ARG A 151 10.76 -15.59 -8.63
N GLN A 152 9.52 -16.08 -8.61
CA GLN A 152 8.61 -16.05 -9.75
C GLN A 152 8.08 -14.65 -9.96
N ILE A 153 7.68 -13.90 -8.91
CA ILE A 153 7.31 -12.48 -9.02
C ILE A 153 8.50 -11.69 -9.55
N LEU A 154 9.65 -11.75 -8.86
CA LEU A 154 10.87 -11.06 -9.26
C LEU A 154 11.36 -11.50 -10.64
N GLY A 155 11.23 -12.79 -10.98
CA GLY A 155 11.64 -13.37 -12.24
C GLY A 155 10.68 -13.08 -13.39
N VAL A 156 9.37 -13.04 -13.16
CA VAL A 156 8.35 -12.61 -14.13
C VAL A 156 8.48 -11.11 -14.37
N VAL A 157 8.67 -10.32 -13.32
CA VAL A 157 9.01 -8.90 -13.41
C VAL A 157 10.30 -8.74 -14.22
N ALA A 158 11.39 -9.39 -13.83
CA ALA A 158 12.66 -9.30 -14.54
C ALA A 158 12.54 -9.75 -16.00
N ARG A 159 11.83 -10.83 -16.32
CA ARG A 159 11.62 -11.31 -17.71
C ARG A 159 10.71 -10.41 -18.54
N HIS A 160 9.67 -9.84 -17.94
CA HIS A 160 8.82 -8.84 -18.60
C HIS A 160 9.62 -7.59 -19.00
N PHE A 161 10.70 -7.30 -18.28
CA PHE A 161 11.59 -6.18 -18.56
C PHE A 161 12.89 -6.58 -19.29
N GLN A 162 13.24 -7.88 -19.38
CA GLN A 162 14.35 -8.36 -20.22
C GLN A 162 13.95 -8.31 -21.70
N GLY A 163 14.28 -7.19 -22.32
CA GLY A 163 13.92 -6.81 -23.69
C GLY A 163 13.82 -5.28 -23.84
N LYS A 164 13.62 -4.59 -22.71
CA LYS A 164 13.80 -3.15 -22.55
C LYS A 164 15.12 -2.98 -21.78
N GLY A 165 16.19 -2.56 -22.45
CA GLY A 165 17.57 -2.61 -21.93
C GLY A 165 17.71 -2.21 -20.45
N GLN A 166 18.66 -2.85 -19.74
CA GLN A 166 18.95 -2.69 -18.31
C GLN A 166 18.72 -1.25 -17.81
N LYS A 167 17.53 -1.02 -17.29
CA LYS A 167 17.17 0.09 -16.43
C LYS A 167 16.27 -0.52 -15.37
N GLU A 168 16.58 -0.14 -14.13
CA GLU A 168 15.88 -0.41 -12.87
C GLU A 168 14.51 -1.07 -12.98
N ILE A 169 14.23 -2.03 -12.09
CA ILE A 169 12.88 -2.57 -11.84
C ILE A 169 11.86 -1.43 -11.96
N PRO A 170 11.02 -1.40 -13.01
CA PRO A 170 10.27 -0.20 -13.33
C PRO A 170 9.40 0.27 -12.18
N SER A 171 9.39 1.59 -12.02
CA SER A 171 8.54 2.35 -11.09
C SER A 171 7.07 1.90 -11.11
N GLU A 172 6.64 1.29 -12.21
CA GLU A 172 5.28 0.90 -12.60
C GLU A 172 4.87 -0.54 -12.24
N ILE A 173 5.50 -1.21 -11.26
CA ILE A 173 4.80 -2.36 -10.68
C ILE A 173 3.62 -1.81 -9.86
N GLY A 174 2.49 -1.63 -10.55
CA GLY A 174 1.15 -1.30 -10.04
C GLY A 174 0.65 -2.39 -9.10
N ILE A 175 1.35 -2.53 -7.99
CA ILE A 175 0.87 -3.26 -6.85
C ILE A 175 0.13 -2.24 -5.99
N PRO A 176 -1.16 -2.47 -5.69
CA PRO A 176 -1.95 -1.56 -4.89
C PRO A 176 -1.20 -1.28 -3.60
N MET A 177 -0.97 0.01 -3.37
CA MET A 177 -0.21 0.46 -2.23
C MET A 177 -1.12 0.89 -1.10
N LEU A 178 -0.52 0.89 0.08
CA LEU A 178 -1.11 1.31 1.32
C LEU A 178 -0.09 2.29 1.92
N ASN A 179 -0.51 3.48 2.32
CA ASN A 179 0.34 4.44 3.03
C ASN A 179 -0.37 4.84 4.31
N LEU A 180 -0.06 4.15 5.41
CA LEU A 180 -0.41 4.67 6.71
C LEU A 180 0.43 5.94 6.99
N VAL A 181 -0.19 7.01 7.48
CA VAL A 181 0.48 8.28 7.79
C VAL A 181 0.16 8.62 9.24
N ARG A 182 1.08 8.36 10.16
CA ARG A 182 0.86 8.59 11.59
C ARG A 182 0.98 10.09 11.95
N ASP A 183 0.33 10.48 13.03
CA ASP A 183 0.87 11.51 13.93
C ASP A 183 0.42 11.15 15.36
N MET A 184 1.36 11.13 16.30
CA MET A 184 0.98 11.26 17.72
C MET A 184 1.30 12.70 18.09
N ARG A 185 0.26 13.53 18.13
CA ARG A 185 0.00 14.52 19.18
C ARG A 185 -1.13 15.46 18.73
N ILE A 186 -2.32 15.22 19.27
CA ILE A 186 -3.10 16.24 19.99
C ILE A 186 -3.51 15.60 21.32
#